data_AF-A0A7Y2YSB5-F1
#
_entry.id   AF-A0A7Y2YSB5-F1
#
_cell.length_a   1.000
_cell.length_b   1.000
_cell.length_c   1.000
_cell.angle_alpha   90.00
_cell.angle_beta   90.00
_cell.angle_gamma   90.00
#
_symmetry.space_group_name_H-M   'P 1'
#
loop_
_entity.id
_entity.type
_entity.pdbx_description
1 polymer ?
#
loop_
_entity_poly.entity_id
_entity_poly.type
_entity_poly.pdbx_seq_one_letter_code
_entity_poly.pdbx_strand_id
1 'polypeptide(L)'
;FIPQGYGREEPETRRGERDPTMDMFGMDQVRVGVEAILARDVSAGSMSADAALMSYRWFPAAHLDYYVATPLGRRLLAAGPLDAVHKYWWINQRRAPLEVGDDAYYVAVSNWYSDPDDSFGHLFESIEPPDTIRVEREGAHVKNAFVYRLRGYNGDPLVIGVPAE
;
A
#
# COMPACT_ATOMS: atom_id res chain seq x y z
N PHE A 1 6.32 26.12 11.22
CA PHE A 1 7.46 26.30 10.28
C PHE A 1 7.34 25.22 9.22
N ILE A 2 6.83 25.56 8.04
CA ILE A 2 6.85 24.70 6.86
C ILE A 2 8.10 25.13 6.08
N PRO A 3 9.13 24.29 5.92
CA PRO A 3 10.31 24.66 5.16
C PRO A 3 9.88 25.08 3.75
N GLN A 4 10.10 26.35 3.39
CA GLN A 4 9.69 26.88 2.09
C GLN A 4 10.63 26.35 1.00
N GLY A 5 10.24 25.21 0.42
CA GLY A 5 10.71 24.70 -0.87
C GLY A 5 9.57 24.15 -1.77
N TYR A 6 8.32 24.23 -1.30
CA TYR A 6 7.14 23.55 -1.89
C TYR A 6 6.37 24.44 -2.86
N GLY A 7 7.05 24.95 -3.90
CA GLY A 7 6.48 25.87 -4.90
C GLY A 7 6.45 25.33 -6.33
N ARG A 8 6.61 24.03 -6.55
CA ARG A 8 6.38 23.39 -7.86
C ARG A 8 5.17 22.46 -7.76
N GLU A 9 4.35 22.42 -8.80
CA GLU A 9 3.34 21.38 -8.98
C GLU A 9 4.07 20.03 -9.06
N GLU A 10 4.18 19.35 -7.91
CA GLU A 10 4.64 17.97 -7.87
C GLU A 10 3.48 17.06 -8.31
N PRO A 11 3.74 16.05 -9.16
CA PRO A 11 2.76 15.03 -9.48
C PRO A 11 2.14 14.48 -8.20
N GLU A 12 0.85 14.15 -8.21
CA GLU A 12 0.15 13.62 -7.03
C GLU A 12 0.86 12.40 -6.42
N THR A 13 1.61 11.66 -7.23
CA THR A 13 2.40 10.48 -6.89
C THR A 13 3.79 10.76 -6.32
N ARG A 14 4.24 12.03 -6.23
CA ARG A 14 5.55 12.40 -5.63
C ARG A 14 5.45 13.43 -4.52
N ARG A 15 4.23 13.87 -4.20
CA ARG A 15 3.99 14.90 -3.19
C ARG A 15 4.49 14.43 -1.83
N GLY A 16 5.36 15.24 -1.22
CA GLY A 16 5.92 14.99 0.11
C GLY A 16 7.19 14.12 0.14
N GLU A 17 7.69 13.67 -1.01
CA GLU A 17 8.90 12.83 -1.13
C GLU A 17 10.17 13.49 -0.55
N ARG A 18 10.21 14.83 -0.48
CA ARG A 18 11.40 15.61 -0.07
C ARG A 18 11.39 16.08 1.39
N ASP A 19 10.38 15.74 2.17
CA ASP A 19 10.33 16.05 3.61
C ASP A 19 10.36 14.76 4.43
N PRO A 20 11.47 14.47 5.14
CA PRO A 20 11.58 13.24 5.95
C PRO A 20 10.56 13.19 7.10
N THR A 21 9.96 14.32 7.50
CA THR A 21 8.86 14.30 8.48
C THR A 21 7.58 13.70 7.90
N MET A 22 7.45 13.62 6.57
CA MET A 22 6.30 13.02 5.89
C MET A 22 6.26 11.50 5.97
N ASP A 23 7.36 10.87 6.38
CA ASP A 23 7.45 9.41 6.56
C ASP A 23 6.52 8.94 7.70
N MET A 24 6.45 9.71 8.78
CA MET A 24 5.55 9.41 9.92
C MET A 24 4.26 10.25 9.88
N PHE A 25 4.31 11.46 9.34
CA PHE A 25 3.17 12.37 9.38
C PHE A 25 2.00 11.86 8.54
N GLY A 26 0.78 12.05 9.05
CA GLY A 26 -0.44 11.79 8.31
C GLY A 26 -0.83 10.31 8.17
N MET A 27 -0.09 9.38 8.78
CA MET A 27 -0.43 7.96 8.74
C MET A 27 -1.78 7.64 9.40
N ASP A 28 -2.19 8.40 10.42
CA ASP A 28 -3.54 8.30 10.99
C ASP A 28 -4.63 8.70 10.00
N GLN A 29 -4.39 9.74 9.18
CA GLN A 29 -5.33 10.15 8.14
C GLN A 29 -5.42 9.08 7.04
N VAL A 30 -4.29 8.50 6.66
CA VAL A 30 -4.24 7.36 5.73
C VAL A 30 -5.04 6.19 6.31
N ARG A 31 -4.85 5.83 7.57
CA ARG A 31 -5.60 4.74 8.23
C ARG A 31 -7.10 4.97 8.15
N VAL A 32 -7.57 6.17 8.55
CA VAL A 32 -9.01 6.51 8.53
C VAL A 32 -9.57 6.45 7.10
N GLY A 33 -8.83 6.96 6.11
CA GLY A 33 -9.23 6.89 4.71
C GLY A 33 -9.30 5.46 4.19
N VAL A 34 -8.29 4.63 4.49
CA VAL A 34 -8.25 3.22 4.12
C VAL A 34 -9.43 2.47 4.75
N GLU A 35 -9.70 2.68 6.05
CA GLU A 35 -10.82 2.06 6.75
C GLU A 35 -12.17 2.37 6.08
N ALA A 36 -12.41 3.65 5.76
CA ALA A 36 -13.64 4.07 5.09
C ALA A 36 -13.82 3.42 3.71
N ILE A 37 -12.72 3.34 2.94
CA ILE A 37 -12.72 2.70 1.62
C ILE A 37 -13.00 1.19 1.73
N LEU A 38 -12.31 0.49 2.62
CA LEU A 38 -12.52 -0.94 2.85
C LEU A 38 -13.95 -1.23 3.29
N ALA A 39 -14.50 -0.43 4.23
CA ALA A 39 -15.86 -0.61 4.71
C ALA A 39 -16.90 -0.41 3.58
N ARG A 40 -16.69 0.60 2.72
CA ARG A 40 -17.55 0.88 1.56
C ARG A 40 -17.55 -0.31 0.60
N ASP A 41 -16.38 -0.79 0.19
CA ASP A 41 -16.25 -1.86 -0.79
C ASP A 41 -16.81 -3.19 -0.28
N VAL A 42 -16.60 -3.51 1.01
CA VAL A 42 -17.21 -4.67 1.66
C VAL A 42 -18.73 -4.55 1.68
N SER A 43 -19.27 -3.38 2.04
CA SER A 43 -20.73 -3.16 2.07
C SER A 43 -21.39 -3.24 0.69
N ALA A 44 -20.65 -2.88 -0.36
CA ALA A 44 -21.08 -2.98 -1.75
C ALA A 44 -20.94 -4.41 -2.31
N GLY A 45 -20.31 -5.33 -1.56
CA GLY A 45 -19.98 -6.68 -2.02
C GLY A 45 -18.92 -6.71 -3.12
N SER A 46 -18.18 -5.62 -3.32
CA SER A 46 -17.17 -5.52 -4.38
C SER A 46 -15.82 -6.09 -3.95
N MET A 47 -15.55 -6.24 -2.66
CA MET A 47 -14.32 -6.83 -2.13
C MET A 47 -14.64 -7.69 -0.90
N SER A 48 -13.88 -8.75 -0.69
CA SER A 48 -13.99 -9.58 0.51
C SER A 48 -13.63 -8.79 1.76
N ALA A 49 -14.35 -9.06 2.85
CA ALA A 49 -13.97 -8.56 4.16
C ALA A 49 -12.60 -9.06 4.61
N ASP A 50 -12.12 -10.20 4.11
CA ASP A 50 -10.83 -10.81 4.49
C ASP A 50 -9.69 -10.53 3.49
N ALA A 51 -9.97 -9.69 2.48
CA ALA A 51 -8.98 -9.30 1.47
C ALA A 51 -7.72 -8.70 2.13
N ALA A 52 -6.55 -9.15 1.69
CA ALA A 52 -5.28 -8.70 2.25
C ALA A 52 -5.01 -7.23 1.91
N LEU A 53 -4.31 -6.53 2.80
CA LEU A 53 -3.57 -5.34 2.39
C LEU A 53 -2.23 -5.76 1.80
N MET A 54 -1.81 -5.07 0.76
CA MET A 54 -0.55 -5.29 0.06
C MET A 54 0.26 -4.01 0.02
N SER A 55 1.58 -4.19 0.03
CA SER A 55 2.55 -3.12 -0.17
C SER A 55 3.74 -3.66 -0.97
N TYR A 56 4.45 -2.78 -1.66
CA TYR A 56 5.66 -3.13 -2.40
C TYR A 56 6.91 -2.73 -1.61
N ARG A 57 7.86 -3.67 -1.47
CA ARG A 57 9.10 -3.54 -0.69
C ARG A 57 8.89 -3.34 0.82
N TRP A 58 9.96 -3.52 1.58
CA TRP A 58 9.93 -3.55 3.04
C TRP A 58 9.59 -2.20 3.68
N PHE A 59 10.03 -1.09 3.09
CA PHE A 59 9.98 0.21 3.75
C PHE A 59 8.55 0.77 3.84
N PRO A 60 7.77 0.84 2.74
CA PRO A 60 6.36 1.22 2.84
C PRO A 60 5.53 0.16 3.57
N ALA A 61 5.87 -1.13 3.39
CA ALA A 61 5.19 -2.23 4.07
C ALA A 61 5.27 -2.08 5.59
N ALA A 62 6.45 -1.79 6.15
CA ALA A 62 6.63 -1.60 7.59
C ALA A 62 5.76 -0.47 8.16
N HIS A 63 5.68 0.67 7.46
CA HIS A 63 4.87 1.80 7.90
C HIS A 63 3.38 1.50 7.81
N LEU A 64 2.92 0.93 6.69
CA LEU A 64 1.52 0.57 6.51
C LEU A 64 1.09 -0.54 7.46
N ASP A 65 1.95 -1.52 7.73
CA ASP A 65 1.67 -2.62 8.65
C ASP A 65 1.48 -2.10 10.08
N TYR A 66 2.36 -1.20 10.52
CA TYR A 66 2.31 -0.62 11.87
C TYR A 66 1.17 0.39 12.05
N TYR A 67 1.00 1.33 11.12
CA TYR A 67 0.06 2.45 11.29
C TYR A 67 -1.33 2.18 10.71
N VAL A 68 -1.48 1.23 9.78
CA VAL A 68 -2.75 0.98 9.08
C VAL A 68 -3.25 -0.43 9.33
N ALA A 69 -2.49 -1.46 8.93
CA ALA A 69 -2.96 -2.83 8.96
C ALA A 69 -3.22 -3.33 10.39
N THR A 70 -2.24 -3.16 11.28
CA THR A 70 -2.33 -3.63 12.67
C THR A 70 -3.49 -2.97 13.44
N PRO A 71 -3.66 -1.62 13.42
CA PRO A 71 -4.81 -0.98 14.08
C PRO A 71 -6.17 -1.37 13.51
N LEU A 72 -6.24 -1.70 12.21
CA LEU A 72 -7.47 -2.15 11.56
C LEU A 72 -7.71 -3.67 11.67
N GLY A 73 -6.83 -4.41 12.36
CA GLY A 73 -6.92 -5.86 12.45
C GLY A 73 -6.79 -6.57 11.10
N ARG A 74 -6.11 -5.94 10.13
CA ARG A 74 -5.89 -6.48 8.78
C ARG A 74 -4.50 -7.11 8.67
N ARG A 75 -4.39 -8.17 7.87
CA ARG A 75 -3.09 -8.70 7.46
C ARG A 75 -2.51 -7.85 6.33
N LEU A 76 -1.20 -7.62 6.37
CA LEU A 76 -0.45 -7.03 5.28
C LEU A 76 0.52 -8.06 4.68
N LEU A 77 0.61 -8.15 3.36
CA LEU A 77 1.62 -8.93 2.65
C LEU A 77 2.50 -7.99 1.82
N ALA A 78 3.82 -8.17 1.89
CA ALA A 78 4.73 -7.37 1.08
C ALA A 78 5.20 -8.15 -0.15
N ALA A 79 5.14 -7.53 -1.33
CA ALA A 79 5.65 -8.09 -2.57
C ALA A 79 6.93 -7.39 -3.04
N GLY A 80 7.70 -8.07 -3.89
CA GLY A 80 8.91 -7.52 -4.52
C GLY A 80 10.10 -8.49 -4.47
N PRO A 81 11.28 -8.06 -4.96
CA PRO A 81 12.46 -8.91 -4.93
C PRO A 81 12.95 -9.13 -3.49
N LEU A 82 13.54 -10.30 -3.23
CA LEU A 82 13.97 -10.72 -1.89
C LEU A 82 14.87 -9.69 -1.19
N ASP A 83 15.78 -9.08 -1.94
CA ASP A 83 16.69 -8.02 -1.48
C ASP A 83 15.99 -6.69 -1.14
N ALA A 84 14.74 -6.49 -1.56
CA ALA A 84 13.93 -5.32 -1.25
C ALA A 84 12.75 -5.62 -0.31
N VAL A 85 12.42 -6.88 -0.06
CA VAL A 85 11.37 -7.31 0.89
C VAL A 85 11.95 -7.59 2.28
N HIS A 86 13.25 -7.90 2.39
CA HIS A 86 13.96 -8.10 3.66
C HIS A 86 13.22 -9.08 4.59
N LYS A 87 12.91 -8.65 5.82
CA LYS A 87 12.27 -9.48 6.85
C LYS A 87 10.84 -9.88 6.50
N TYR A 88 10.21 -9.18 5.55
CA TYR A 88 8.85 -9.53 5.13
C TYR A 88 8.76 -10.87 4.41
N TRP A 89 9.86 -11.41 3.89
CA TRP A 89 9.85 -12.78 3.34
C TRP A 89 9.45 -13.81 4.42
N TRP A 90 10.00 -13.72 5.63
CA TRP A 90 9.62 -14.58 6.75
C TRP A 90 8.26 -14.20 7.36
N ILE A 91 7.92 -12.90 7.38
CA ILE A 91 6.65 -12.44 7.95
C ILE A 91 5.47 -12.92 7.09
N ASN A 92 5.59 -12.82 5.76
CA ASN A 92 4.58 -13.31 4.82
C ASN A 92 4.28 -14.79 5.06
N GLN A 93 5.31 -15.62 5.27
CA GLN A 93 5.15 -17.07 5.53
C GLN A 93 4.45 -17.40 6.85
N ARG A 94 4.39 -16.46 7.80
CA ARG A 94 3.68 -16.62 9.08
C ARG A 94 2.25 -16.07 9.03
N ARG A 95 1.88 -15.39 7.95
CA ARG A 95 0.54 -14.84 7.72
C ARG A 95 -0.21 -15.78 6.78
N ALA A 96 -1.54 -15.70 6.80
CA ALA A 96 -2.33 -16.40 5.80
C ALA A 96 -1.86 -15.95 4.39
N PRO A 97 -1.55 -16.89 3.47
CA PRO A 97 -1.12 -16.56 2.12
C PRO A 97 -2.29 -16.00 1.29
N LEU A 98 -2.01 -15.62 0.04
CA LEU A 98 -3.07 -15.44 -0.97
C LEU A 98 -3.30 -16.77 -1.67
N GLU A 99 -4.57 -17.09 -1.90
CA GLU A 99 -5.00 -18.22 -2.72
C GLU A 99 -5.30 -17.76 -4.14
N VAL A 100 -5.17 -18.65 -5.13
CA VAL A 100 -5.46 -18.32 -6.53
C VAL A 100 -6.91 -17.85 -6.65
N GLY A 101 -7.12 -16.70 -7.28
CA GLY A 101 -8.41 -16.02 -7.39
C GLY A 101 -8.71 -15.04 -6.27
N ASP A 102 -7.86 -14.93 -5.23
CA ASP A 102 -8.05 -13.92 -4.18
C ASP A 102 -7.91 -12.50 -4.72
N ASP A 103 -8.75 -11.62 -4.22
CA ASP A 103 -8.60 -10.17 -4.37
C ASP A 103 -7.81 -9.57 -3.21
N ALA A 104 -7.12 -8.46 -3.46
CA ALA A 104 -6.36 -7.75 -2.46
C ALA A 104 -6.40 -6.23 -2.66
N TYR A 105 -6.04 -5.48 -1.63
CA TYR A 105 -5.87 -4.03 -1.73
C TYR A 105 -4.39 -3.67 -1.77
N TYR A 106 -3.95 -2.90 -2.77
CA TYR A 106 -2.63 -2.28 -2.70
C TYR A 106 -2.74 -0.85 -2.18
N VAL A 107 -1.99 -0.55 -1.11
CA VAL A 107 -1.91 0.81 -0.57
C VAL A 107 -0.56 1.41 -0.94
N ALA A 108 -0.57 2.44 -1.77
CA ALA A 108 0.61 3.22 -2.14
C ALA A 108 0.57 4.59 -1.44
N VAL A 109 1.71 5.09 -1.00
CA VAL A 109 1.82 6.45 -0.43
C VAL A 109 2.73 7.28 -1.33
N SER A 110 2.36 8.53 -1.63
CA SER A 110 3.03 9.36 -2.64
C SER A 110 4.51 9.65 -2.38
N ASN A 111 4.98 9.62 -1.13
CA ASN A 111 6.40 9.79 -0.83
C ASN A 111 7.24 8.52 -1.13
N TRP A 112 6.59 7.36 -1.31
CA TRP A 112 7.24 6.08 -1.65
C TRP A 112 6.47 5.33 -2.74
N TYR A 113 5.92 6.09 -3.69
CA TYR A 113 5.03 5.53 -4.70
C TYR A 113 5.77 4.51 -5.57
N SER A 114 5.15 3.35 -5.75
CA SER A 114 5.52 2.39 -6.78
C SER A 114 4.31 2.19 -7.66
N ASP A 115 4.54 2.17 -8.97
CA ASP A 115 3.46 1.99 -9.93
C ASP A 115 2.82 0.59 -9.73
N PRO A 116 1.48 0.50 -9.64
CA PRO A 116 0.81 -0.77 -9.39
C PRO A 116 0.96 -1.77 -10.53
N ASP A 117 1.04 -1.32 -11.80
CA ASP A 117 1.22 -2.19 -12.95
C ASP A 117 2.63 -2.79 -12.92
N ASP A 118 3.65 -1.98 -12.62
CA ASP A 118 5.03 -2.46 -12.47
C ASP A 118 5.19 -3.41 -11.26
N SER A 119 4.48 -3.13 -10.17
CA SER A 119 4.66 -3.83 -8.88
C SER A 119 3.84 -5.11 -8.78
N PHE A 120 2.61 -5.10 -9.31
CA PHE A 120 1.60 -6.15 -9.12
C PHE A 120 0.93 -6.62 -10.41
N GLY A 121 1.15 -5.97 -11.56
CA GLY A 121 0.49 -6.33 -12.82
C GLY A 121 0.80 -7.74 -13.32
N HIS A 122 1.90 -8.33 -12.87
CA HIS A 122 2.25 -9.74 -13.15
C HIS A 122 1.63 -10.73 -12.14
N LEU A 123 1.05 -10.28 -11.03
CA LEU A 123 0.51 -11.12 -9.95
C LEU A 123 -1.02 -11.22 -9.99
N PHE A 124 -1.69 -10.28 -10.66
CA PHE A 124 -3.14 -10.14 -10.66
C PHE A 124 -3.68 -10.00 -12.07
N GLU A 125 -4.89 -10.50 -12.31
CA GLU A 125 -5.57 -10.42 -13.61
C GLU A 125 -5.91 -8.98 -14.02
N SER A 126 -6.28 -8.13 -13.05
CA SER A 126 -6.51 -6.72 -13.31
C SER A 126 -6.29 -5.84 -12.08
N ILE A 127 -6.05 -4.56 -12.33
CA ILE A 127 -5.87 -3.53 -11.31
C ILE A 127 -6.90 -2.43 -11.57
N GLU A 128 -7.75 -2.16 -10.59
CA GLU A 128 -8.75 -1.09 -10.68
C GLU A 128 -8.14 0.27 -10.35
N PRO A 129 -8.65 1.37 -10.95
CA PRO A 129 -8.26 2.73 -10.59
C PRO A 129 -8.37 2.97 -9.07
N PRO A 130 -7.45 3.75 -8.48
CA PRO A 130 -7.39 3.91 -7.04
C PRO A 130 -8.44 4.89 -6.53
N ASP A 131 -8.87 4.69 -5.29
CA ASP A 131 -9.34 5.82 -4.49
C ASP A 131 -8.15 6.59 -3.94
N THR A 132 -8.26 7.92 -3.89
CA THR A 132 -7.21 8.79 -3.39
C THR A 132 -7.59 9.39 -2.05
N ILE A 133 -6.72 9.21 -1.06
CA ILE A 133 -6.81 9.81 0.28
C ILE A 133 -5.85 10.98 0.32
N ARG A 134 -6.39 12.20 0.49
CA ARG A 134 -5.59 13.41 0.68
C ARG A 134 -5.19 13.56 2.14
N VAL A 135 -3.91 13.77 2.39
CA VAL A 135 -3.36 14.06 3.71
C VAL A 135 -3.11 15.56 3.82
N GLU A 136 -3.67 16.16 4.85
CA GLU A 136 -3.58 17.60 5.10
C GLU A 136 -2.78 17.91 6.37
N ARG A 137 -2.08 19.05 6.34
CA ARG A 137 -1.37 19.64 7.48
C ARG A 137 -1.66 21.12 7.53
N GLU A 138 -2.28 21.60 8.61
CA GLU A 138 -2.63 23.03 8.77
C GLU A 138 -3.45 23.59 7.57
N GLY A 139 -4.32 22.75 6.98
CA GLY A 139 -5.13 23.10 5.81
C GLY A 139 -4.41 23.03 4.46
N ALA A 140 -3.12 22.67 4.44
CA ALA A 140 -2.36 22.44 3.21
C ALA A 140 -2.32 20.94 2.86
N HIS A 141 -2.51 20.60 1.59
CA HIS A 141 -2.37 19.24 1.08
C HIS A 141 -0.87 18.88 0.95
N VAL A 142 -0.41 17.91 1.75
CA VAL A 142 1.01 17.55 1.89
C VAL A 142 1.39 16.17 1.36
N LYS A 143 0.45 15.23 1.22
CA LYS A 143 0.72 13.85 0.79
C LYS A 143 -0.57 13.19 0.28
N ASN A 144 -0.44 12.20 -0.60
CA ASN A 144 -1.55 11.33 -0.99
C ASN A 144 -1.27 9.88 -0.56
N ALA A 145 -2.33 9.14 -0.27
CA ALA A 145 -2.31 7.69 -0.34
C ALA A 145 -3.32 7.22 -1.38
N PHE A 146 -2.99 6.14 -2.07
CA PHE A 146 -3.80 5.54 -3.12
C PHE A 146 -4.16 4.12 -2.69
N VAL A 147 -5.42 3.76 -2.82
CA VAL A 147 -5.92 2.41 -2.53
C VAL A 147 -6.41 1.81 -3.84
N TYR A 148 -5.66 0.84 -4.36
CA TYR A 148 -6.02 0.07 -5.56
C TYR A 148 -6.69 -1.23 -5.15
N ARG A 149 -7.60 -1.73 -5.99
CA ARG A 149 -8.08 -3.12 -5.91
C ARG A 149 -7.32 -3.95 -6.92
N LEU A 150 -6.67 -4.98 -6.43
CA LEU A 150 -6.02 -6.01 -7.23
C LEU A 150 -6.99 -7.17 -7.34
N ARG A 151 -7.26 -7.64 -8.57
CA ARG A 151 -8.27 -8.65 -8.85
C ARG A 151 -7.66 -9.94 -9.33
N GLY A 152 -8.12 -11.06 -8.75
CA GLY A 152 -7.76 -12.40 -9.20
C GLY A 152 -6.26 -12.66 -9.14
N TYR A 153 -5.73 -12.93 -7.94
CA TYR A 153 -4.35 -13.37 -7.79
C TYR A 153 -4.07 -14.63 -8.60
N ASN A 154 -3.02 -14.63 -9.41
CA ASN A 154 -2.75 -15.69 -10.38
C ASN A 154 -1.93 -16.87 -9.81
N GLY A 155 -1.43 -16.75 -8.57
CA GLY A 155 -0.60 -17.77 -7.92
C GLY A 155 0.91 -17.55 -8.00
N ASP A 156 1.37 -16.54 -8.74
CA ASP A 156 2.80 -16.23 -8.87
C ASP A 156 3.39 -15.73 -7.53
N PRO A 157 4.63 -16.12 -7.19
CA PRO A 157 5.21 -15.84 -5.89
C PRO A 157 5.33 -14.33 -5.63
N LEU A 158 4.78 -13.88 -4.49
CA LEU A 158 4.87 -12.48 -4.05
C LEU A 158 6.31 -11.98 -3.89
N VAL A 159 7.25 -12.89 -3.59
CA VAL A 159 8.67 -12.58 -3.43
C VAL A 159 9.47 -13.32 -4.49
N ILE A 160 10.17 -12.55 -5.34
CA ILE A 160 11.01 -13.09 -6.42
C ILE A 160 12.50 -13.10 -6.02
N GLY A 161 13.30 -13.92 -6.70
CA GLY A 161 14.74 -14.03 -6.43
C GLY A 161 15.10 -14.87 -5.20
N VAL A 162 14.17 -15.70 -4.72
CA VAL A 162 14.45 -16.71 -3.70
C VAL A 162 15.28 -17.84 -4.35
N PRO A 163 16.50 -18.14 -3.87
CA PRO A 163 17.29 -19.23 -4.42
C PRO A 163 16.58 -20.58 -4.19
N ALA A 164 16.63 -21.46 -5.18
CA ALA A 164 16.15 -22.83 -5.02
C ALA A 164 17.04 -23.57 -4.00
N GLU A 165 16.40 -24.24 -3.04
CA GLU A 165 17.06 -25.12 -2.06
C GLU A 165 17.57 -26.42 -2.70
#